data_AF-A0A5D2MX89-F1
#
_entry.id   AF-A0A5D2MX89-F1
#
_cell.length_a   1.000
_cell.length_b   1.000
_cell.length_c   1.000
_cell.angle_alpha   90.00
_cell.angle_beta   90.00
_cell.angle_gamma   90.00
#
_symmetry.space_group_name_H-M   'P 1'
#
loop_
_entity.id
_entity.type
_entity.pdbx_description
1 polymer ?
#
loop_
_entity_poly.entity_id
_entity_poly.type
_entity_poly.pdbx_seq_one_letter_code
_entity_poly.pdbx_strand_id
1 'polypeptide(L)'
;MQRVQRTYHFCATLYRTTSLESRIRQATKEALREIDAVGVQCTCRRPVDGGCRNCLQRELSIRLQSVDFDCYICKSKWRSSPEIPSGEHTYLEVVDKSKAKKREVRVVIELNFRAEFEMARASKDYNKLIAVLPELLVGKAERFKALTKILCLAAKKCMKEKKMHLAPWRKYKYMQAKWLGTYERRTPAPLAVGYSDRQPKPKASMLTSDLRENLPALHYTAVEVVW
;
A
#
# COMPACT_ATOMS: atom_id res chain seq x y z
N MET A 1 -35.80 2.01 -0.36
CA MET A 1 -35.30 2.11 -1.75
C MET A 1 -33.88 2.68 -1.87
N GLN A 2 -33.55 3.87 -1.33
CA GLN A 2 -32.20 4.48 -1.49
C GLN A 2 -31.01 3.65 -0.95
N ARG A 3 -31.17 2.90 0.15
CA ARG A 3 -30.08 2.10 0.75
C ARG A 3 -29.69 0.90 -0.13
N VAL A 4 -30.68 0.22 -0.72
CA VAL A 4 -30.49 -0.93 -1.61
C VAL A 4 -29.79 -0.51 -2.91
N GLN A 5 -30.20 0.61 -3.50
CA GLN A 5 -29.60 1.14 -4.73
C GLN A 5 -28.14 1.57 -4.54
N ARG A 6 -27.78 2.11 -3.38
CA ARG A 6 -26.38 2.43 -3.02
C ARG A 6 -25.51 1.19 -2.87
N THR A 7 -26.04 0.14 -2.22
CA THR A 7 -25.33 -1.15 -2.11
C THR A 7 -25.14 -1.80 -3.48
N TYR A 8 -26.18 -1.81 -4.32
CA TYR A 8 -26.10 -2.33 -5.69
C TYR A 8 -25.06 -1.58 -6.53
N HIS A 9 -25.06 -0.24 -6.48
CA HIS A 9 -24.07 0.57 -7.19
C HIS A 9 -22.64 0.30 -6.71
N PHE A 10 -22.43 0.12 -5.41
CA PHE A 10 -21.12 -0.22 -4.85
C PHE A 10 -20.65 -1.59 -5.34
N CYS A 11 -21.47 -2.63 -5.21
CA CYS A 11 -21.13 -3.97 -5.70
C CYS A 11 -20.87 -3.98 -7.20
N ALA A 12 -21.73 -3.33 -8.00
CA ALA A 12 -21.53 -3.20 -9.44
C ALA A 12 -20.19 -2.52 -9.78
N THR A 13 -19.80 -1.48 -9.03
CA THR A 13 -18.51 -0.80 -9.20
C THR A 13 -17.34 -1.66 -8.77
N LEU A 14 -17.48 -2.41 -7.67
CA LEU A 14 -16.43 -3.26 -7.10
C LEU A 14 -16.09 -4.44 -8.02
N TYR A 15 -17.12 -5.10 -8.54
CA TYR A 15 -16.97 -6.31 -9.37
C TYR A 15 -16.81 -6.01 -10.87
N ARG A 16 -16.97 -4.75 -11.30
CA ARG A 16 -16.72 -4.36 -12.69
C ARG A 16 -15.28 -4.66 -13.07
N THR A 17 -15.10 -5.52 -14.07
CA THR A 17 -13.78 -5.91 -14.59
C THR A 17 -13.78 -5.90 -16.11
N THR A 18 -12.66 -5.50 -16.72
CA THR A 18 -12.42 -5.69 -18.15
C THR A 18 -11.60 -6.96 -18.40
N SER A 19 -11.50 -7.44 -19.64
CA SER A 19 -10.66 -8.60 -19.99
C SER A 19 -9.19 -8.36 -19.63
N LEU A 20 -8.68 -7.15 -19.88
CA LEU A 20 -7.33 -6.73 -19.47
C LEU A 20 -7.16 -6.78 -17.94
N GLU A 21 -8.09 -6.20 -17.19
CA GLU A 21 -8.03 -6.23 -15.71
C GLU A 21 -8.09 -7.66 -15.15
N SER A 22 -8.87 -8.55 -15.77
CA SER A 22 -8.94 -9.96 -15.36
C SER A 22 -7.63 -10.69 -15.64
N ARG A 23 -7.02 -10.50 -16.82
CA ARG A 23 -5.70 -11.08 -17.15
C ARG A 23 -4.62 -10.61 -16.19
N ILE A 24 -4.53 -9.30 -15.93
CA ILE A 24 -3.58 -8.72 -14.98
C ILE A 24 -3.81 -9.28 -13.58
N ARG A 25 -5.06 -9.37 -13.13
CA ARG A 25 -5.41 -9.93 -11.82
C ARG A 25 -4.98 -11.38 -11.68
N GLN A 26 -5.19 -12.19 -12.71
CA GLN A 26 -4.80 -13.59 -12.70
C GLN A 26 -3.28 -13.74 -12.63
N ALA A 27 -2.55 -13.05 -13.51
CA ALA A 27 -1.09 -13.05 -13.50
C ALA A 27 -0.50 -12.53 -12.19
N THR A 28 -1.11 -11.49 -11.58
CA THR A 28 -0.67 -10.98 -10.27
C THR A 28 -0.88 -12.02 -9.17
N LYS A 29 -2.01 -12.75 -9.19
CA LYS A 29 -2.28 -13.82 -8.21
C LYS A 29 -1.35 -15.02 -8.38
N GLU A 30 -1.02 -15.38 -9.60
CA GLU A 30 -0.05 -16.45 -9.88
C GLU A 30 1.33 -16.06 -9.39
N ALA A 31 1.81 -14.87 -9.77
CA ALA A 31 3.08 -14.33 -9.32
C ALA A 31 3.17 -14.25 -7.78
N LEU A 32 2.10 -13.82 -7.10
CA LEU A 32 2.04 -13.81 -5.63
C LEU A 32 2.24 -15.22 -5.03
N ARG A 33 1.56 -16.24 -5.55
CA ARG A 33 1.70 -17.63 -5.05
C ARG A 33 3.11 -18.16 -5.24
N GLU A 34 3.72 -17.87 -6.39
CA GLU A 34 5.10 -18.30 -6.66
C GLU A 34 6.09 -17.58 -5.75
N ILE A 35 5.88 -16.29 -5.49
CA ILE A 35 6.68 -15.51 -4.55
C ILE A 35 6.54 -16.06 -3.13
N ASP A 36 5.33 -16.39 -2.70
CA ASP A 36 5.08 -16.98 -1.38
C ASP A 36 5.75 -18.35 -1.24
N ALA A 37 5.84 -19.13 -2.32
CA ALA A 37 6.48 -20.44 -2.34
C ALA A 37 8.02 -20.38 -2.36
N VAL A 38 8.60 -19.46 -3.13
CA VAL A 38 10.07 -19.34 -3.30
C VAL A 38 10.68 -18.41 -2.24
N GLY A 39 9.89 -17.49 -1.70
CA GLY A 39 10.35 -16.39 -0.87
C GLY A 39 10.95 -15.24 -1.70
N VAL A 40 11.01 -14.07 -1.09
CA VAL A 40 11.69 -12.90 -1.66
C VAL A 40 13.03 -12.73 -0.96
N GLN A 41 14.13 -12.86 -1.69
CA GLN A 41 15.43 -12.50 -1.15
C GLN A 41 15.46 -10.99 -0.87
N CYS A 42 15.54 -10.63 0.40
CA CYS A 42 15.43 -9.26 0.87
C CYS A 42 16.67 -8.89 1.68
N THR A 43 17.38 -7.84 1.25
CA THR A 43 18.51 -7.25 1.99
C THR A 43 18.13 -5.97 2.72
N CYS A 44 16.84 -5.61 2.76
CA CYS A 44 16.36 -4.43 3.47
C CYS A 44 16.46 -4.63 4.99
N ARG A 45 16.92 -3.59 5.71
CA ARG A 45 17.00 -3.62 7.17
C ARG A 45 15.59 -3.65 7.75
N ARG A 46 15.28 -4.69 8.54
CA ARG A 46 14.00 -4.98 9.23
C ARG A 46 12.87 -5.47 8.31
N PRO A 47 12.76 -6.78 8.07
CA PRO A 47 11.47 -7.36 7.69
C PRO A 47 10.53 -7.26 8.91
N VAL A 48 9.38 -6.62 8.73
CA VAL A 48 8.23 -6.80 9.63
C VAL A 48 7.53 -8.11 9.27
N ASP A 49 6.71 -8.66 10.17
CA ASP A 49 5.80 -9.77 9.84
C ASP A 49 5.03 -9.42 8.55
N GLY A 50 5.09 -10.32 7.56
CA GLY A 50 4.51 -10.10 6.23
C GLY A 50 5.48 -9.61 5.13
N GLY A 51 6.78 -9.53 5.41
CA GLY A 51 7.82 -9.31 4.39
C GLY A 51 8.00 -7.86 3.93
N CYS A 52 8.96 -7.61 3.05
CA CYS A 52 9.27 -6.26 2.58
C CYS A 52 8.38 -5.85 1.41
N ARG A 53 7.49 -4.86 1.61
CA ARG A 53 6.61 -4.32 0.55
C ARG A 53 7.36 -3.87 -0.70
N ASN A 54 8.52 -3.23 -0.54
CA ASN A 54 9.31 -2.75 -1.68
C ASN A 54 9.88 -3.91 -2.52
N CYS A 55 10.40 -4.94 -1.84
CA CYS A 55 10.91 -6.13 -2.53
C CYS A 55 9.77 -6.93 -3.17
N LEU A 56 8.62 -7.05 -2.50
CA LEU A 56 7.43 -7.69 -3.06
C LEU A 56 6.95 -6.97 -4.33
N GLN A 57 6.82 -5.64 -4.30
CA GLN A 57 6.42 -4.87 -5.49
C GLN A 57 7.44 -4.98 -6.62
N ARG A 58 8.75 -4.98 -6.31
CA ARG A 58 9.81 -5.22 -7.29
C ARG A 58 9.67 -6.59 -7.95
N GLU A 59 9.58 -7.64 -7.15
CA GLU A 59 9.50 -9.01 -7.65
C GLU A 59 8.23 -9.23 -8.48
N LEU A 60 7.08 -8.72 -8.02
CA LEU A 60 5.84 -8.75 -8.80
C LEU A 60 5.97 -8.02 -10.14
N SER A 61 6.60 -6.85 -10.15
CA SER A 61 6.80 -6.11 -11.38
C SER A 61 7.69 -6.87 -12.36
N ILE A 62 8.72 -7.56 -11.89
CA ILE A 62 9.60 -8.40 -12.73
C ILE A 62 8.82 -9.56 -13.33
N ARG A 63 8.04 -10.30 -12.51
CA ARG A 63 7.24 -11.44 -12.98
C ARG A 63 6.13 -11.04 -13.95
N LEU A 64 5.49 -9.89 -13.72
CA LEU A 64 4.50 -9.37 -14.65
C LEU A 64 5.15 -8.97 -15.98
N GLN A 65 6.35 -8.39 -15.95
CA GLN A 65 7.11 -8.10 -17.18
C GLN A 65 7.54 -9.36 -17.93
N SER A 66 7.91 -10.44 -17.23
CA SER A 66 8.29 -11.70 -17.88
C SER A 66 7.13 -12.43 -18.58
N VAL A 67 5.88 -12.02 -18.29
CA VAL A 67 4.67 -12.50 -18.99
C VAL A 67 4.04 -11.40 -19.85
N ASP A 68 4.89 -10.51 -20.39
CA ASP A 68 4.57 -9.47 -21.38
C ASP A 68 3.61 -8.36 -20.91
N PHE A 69 3.53 -8.06 -19.61
CA PHE A 69 2.91 -6.83 -19.13
C PHE A 69 3.92 -5.70 -18.96
N ASP A 70 3.61 -4.53 -19.53
CA ASP A 70 4.35 -3.28 -19.30
C ASP A 70 4.03 -2.73 -17.89
N CYS A 71 4.64 -3.35 -16.88
CA CYS A 71 4.38 -3.11 -15.45
C CYS A 71 5.43 -2.20 -14.82
N TYR A 72 4.99 -1.30 -13.94
CA TYR A 72 5.84 -0.32 -13.26
C TYR A 72 5.49 -0.19 -11.79
N ILE A 73 6.49 0.21 -10.99
CA ILE A 73 6.26 0.70 -9.63
C ILE A 73 6.03 2.21 -9.70
N CYS A 74 4.87 2.64 -9.21
CA CYS A 74 4.49 4.04 -9.14
C CYS A 74 4.61 4.53 -7.70
N LYS A 75 5.22 5.70 -7.51
CA LYS A 75 5.31 6.39 -6.21
C LYS A 75 4.63 7.74 -6.31
N SER A 76 3.48 7.88 -5.67
CA SER A 76 2.81 9.18 -5.50
C SER A 76 3.34 9.89 -4.26
N LYS A 77 3.45 11.22 -4.34
CA LYS A 77 3.84 12.10 -3.24
C LYS A 77 2.99 13.35 -3.28
N TRP A 78 2.47 13.80 -2.15
CA TRP A 78 1.71 15.03 -2.05
C TRP A 78 2.14 15.86 -0.85
N ARG A 79 2.09 17.18 -1.03
CA ARG A 79 2.36 18.16 0.04
C ARG A 79 1.15 18.28 0.96
N SER A 80 1.40 18.76 2.17
CA SER A 80 0.33 19.11 3.10
C SER A 80 -0.52 20.26 2.56
N SER A 81 -1.77 20.29 3.00
CA SER A 81 -2.74 21.35 2.77
C SER A 81 -3.53 21.56 4.06
N PRO A 82 -4.37 22.60 4.17
CA PRO A 82 -5.23 22.79 5.35
C PRO A 82 -6.15 21.59 5.65
N GLU A 83 -6.49 20.79 4.64
CA GLU A 83 -7.42 19.66 4.81
C GLU A 83 -6.74 18.32 5.12
N ILE A 84 -5.53 18.10 4.59
CA ILE A 84 -4.83 16.81 4.63
C ILE A 84 -3.32 17.00 4.84
N PRO A 85 -2.65 16.12 5.60
CA PRO A 85 -1.21 16.13 5.75
C PRO A 85 -0.51 15.67 4.46
N SER A 86 0.80 15.91 4.39
CA SER A 86 1.65 15.32 3.36
C SER A 86 1.66 13.79 3.47
N GLY A 87 2.05 13.12 2.39
CA GLY A 87 2.17 11.68 2.38
C GLY A 87 2.75 11.17 1.07
N GLU A 88 2.99 9.87 1.07
CA GLU A 88 3.43 9.13 -0.11
C GLU A 88 2.76 7.76 -0.14
N HIS A 89 2.67 7.18 -1.34
CA HIS A 89 2.11 5.85 -1.53
C HIS A 89 2.80 5.15 -2.69
N THR A 90 3.04 3.84 -2.56
CA THR A 90 3.58 3.02 -3.64
C THR A 90 2.57 1.96 -4.07
N TYR A 91 2.40 1.83 -5.38
CA TYR A 91 1.51 0.87 -6.02
C TYR A 91 2.12 0.39 -7.35
N LEU A 92 1.50 -0.63 -7.96
CA LEU A 92 1.91 -1.13 -9.27
C LEU A 92 0.94 -0.63 -10.35
N GLU A 93 1.46 -0.33 -11.55
CA GLU A 93 0.68 0.11 -12.70
C GLU A 93 1.07 -0.69 -13.94
N VAL A 94 0.08 -1.21 -14.67
CA VAL A 94 0.26 -1.81 -15.98
C VAL A 94 -0.26 -0.87 -17.06
N VAL A 95 0.53 -0.71 -18.10
CA VAL A 95 0.27 0.17 -19.23
C VAL A 95 -0.05 -0.67 -20.47
N ASP A 96 -1.26 -0.57 -21.01
CA ASP A 96 -1.63 -1.21 -22.26
C ASP A 96 -1.58 -0.22 -23.43
N LYS A 97 -0.63 -0.44 -24.34
CA LYS A 97 -0.39 0.33 -25.57
C LYS A 97 -0.95 -0.36 -26.82
N SER A 98 -1.56 -1.54 -26.71
CA SER A 98 -2.01 -2.35 -27.86
C SER A 98 -3.02 -1.64 -28.76
N LYS A 99 -3.76 -0.67 -28.23
CA LYS A 99 -4.75 0.11 -28.97
C LYS A 99 -4.11 1.42 -29.47
N ALA A 100 -3.28 1.32 -30.51
CA ALA A 100 -2.50 2.43 -31.09
C ALA A 100 -3.30 3.73 -31.41
N LYS A 101 -4.63 3.64 -31.59
CA LYS A 101 -5.52 4.78 -31.88
C LYS A 101 -6.29 5.32 -30.66
N LYS A 102 -6.08 4.77 -29.46
CA LYS A 102 -6.74 5.21 -28.21
C LYS A 102 -5.69 5.66 -27.20
N ARG A 103 -6.12 6.54 -26.28
CA ARG A 103 -5.33 6.90 -25.10
C ARG A 103 -4.86 5.62 -24.40
N GLU A 104 -3.57 5.58 -24.06
CA GLU A 104 -2.92 4.58 -23.20
C GLU A 104 -3.85 4.16 -22.06
N VAL A 105 -4.11 2.86 -21.91
CA VAL A 105 -4.95 2.35 -20.83
C VAL A 105 -4.07 2.01 -19.64
N ARG A 106 -4.30 2.69 -18.53
CA ARG A 106 -3.57 2.48 -17.27
C ARG A 106 -4.42 1.67 -16.30
N VAL A 107 -3.85 0.58 -15.78
CA VAL A 107 -4.49 -0.29 -14.80
C VAL A 107 -3.64 -0.29 -13.53
N VAL A 108 -4.24 0.13 -12.42
CA VAL A 108 -3.63 0.15 -11.10
C VAL A 108 -3.82 -1.20 -10.42
N ILE A 109 -2.77 -1.64 -9.73
CA ILE A 109 -2.73 -2.84 -8.88
C ILE A 109 -2.40 -2.38 -7.46
N GLU A 110 -3.38 -2.48 -6.56
CA GLU A 110 -3.19 -2.28 -5.12
C GLU A 110 -3.26 -3.62 -4.40
N LEU A 111 -2.22 -3.94 -3.62
CA LEU A 111 -2.09 -5.24 -2.96
C LEU A 111 -2.84 -5.33 -1.63
N ASN A 112 -3.08 -4.19 -0.98
CA ASN A 112 -3.69 -4.10 0.36
C ASN A 112 -4.90 -3.16 0.38
N PHE A 113 -5.77 -3.25 -0.63
CA PHE A 113 -6.87 -2.30 -0.84
C PHE A 113 -7.89 -2.30 0.30
N ARG A 114 -8.17 -3.44 0.93
CA ARG A 114 -9.09 -3.50 2.08
C ARG A 114 -8.53 -2.73 3.29
N ALA A 115 -7.29 -3.00 3.67
CA ALA A 115 -6.62 -2.39 4.82
C ALA A 115 -6.58 -0.85 4.73
N GLU A 116 -6.56 -0.31 3.50
CA GLU A 116 -6.63 1.13 3.22
C GLU A 116 -7.93 1.80 3.70
N PHE A 117 -8.96 1.04 4.04
CA PHE A 117 -10.25 1.57 4.50
C PHE A 117 -10.68 1.03 5.87
N GLU A 118 -9.90 0.17 6.52
CA GLU A 118 -10.20 -0.32 7.86
C GLU A 118 -10.10 0.80 8.92
N MET A 119 -10.99 0.76 9.92
CA MET A 119 -10.97 1.73 11.01
C MET A 119 -11.22 1.02 12.34
N ALA A 120 -10.32 1.20 13.31
CA ALA A 120 -10.41 0.57 14.63
C ALA A 120 -11.75 0.84 15.34
N ARG A 121 -12.30 2.06 15.19
CA ARG A 121 -13.56 2.48 15.81
C ARG A 121 -14.71 2.58 14.81
N ALA A 122 -14.76 1.73 13.79
CA ALA A 122 -15.89 1.67 12.86
C ALA A 122 -17.21 1.19 13.51
N SER A 123 -18.33 1.40 12.80
CA SER A 123 -19.62 0.81 13.11
C SER A 123 -19.72 -0.61 12.52
N LYS A 124 -20.65 -1.42 13.03
CA LYS A 124 -20.89 -2.78 12.49
C LYS A 124 -21.22 -2.76 10.99
N ASP A 125 -22.03 -1.80 10.56
CA ASP A 125 -22.41 -1.64 9.16
C ASP A 125 -21.24 -1.24 8.27
N TYR A 126 -20.34 -0.37 8.76
CA TYR A 126 -19.12 -0.03 8.03
C TYR A 126 -18.18 -1.24 7.93
N ASN A 127 -18.01 -2.01 9.01
CA ASN A 127 -17.18 -3.23 8.97
C ASN A 127 -17.70 -4.26 7.97
N LYS A 128 -19.03 -4.44 7.86
CA LYS A 128 -19.63 -5.29 6.81
C LYS A 128 -19.29 -4.81 5.39
N LEU A 129 -19.27 -3.49 5.17
CA LEU A 129 -18.89 -2.90 3.89
C LEU A 129 -17.40 -3.13 3.57
N ILE A 130 -16.52 -3.07 4.56
CA ILE A 130 -15.08 -3.30 4.36
C ILE A 130 -14.77 -4.79 4.17
N ALA A 131 -15.48 -5.68 4.85
CA ALA A 131 -15.28 -7.13 4.75
C ALA A 131 -15.47 -7.68 3.32
N VAL A 132 -16.31 -7.04 2.50
CA VAL A 132 -16.52 -7.45 1.09
C VAL A 132 -15.46 -6.91 0.12
N LEU A 133 -14.60 -5.99 0.55
CA LEU A 133 -13.51 -5.49 -0.30
C LEU A 133 -12.46 -6.58 -0.52
N PRO A 134 -11.85 -6.69 -1.71
CA PRO A 134 -10.70 -7.55 -1.92
C PRO A 134 -9.44 -6.94 -1.31
N GLU A 135 -8.48 -7.78 -0.91
CA GLU A 135 -7.12 -7.31 -0.61
C GLU A 135 -6.44 -6.81 -1.89
N LEU A 136 -6.43 -7.64 -2.93
CA LEU A 136 -5.91 -7.28 -4.24
C LEU A 136 -6.98 -6.61 -5.11
N LEU A 137 -6.83 -5.30 -5.35
CA LEU A 137 -7.66 -4.57 -6.31
C LEU A 137 -6.86 -4.28 -7.59
N VAL A 138 -7.35 -4.82 -8.71
CA VAL A 138 -6.84 -4.52 -10.06
C VAL A 138 -7.92 -3.82 -10.87
N GLY A 139 -7.68 -2.57 -11.26
CA GLY A 139 -8.67 -1.74 -11.95
C GLY A 139 -8.12 -0.41 -12.47
N LYS A 140 -8.85 0.22 -13.37
CA LYS A 140 -8.49 1.54 -13.91
C LYS A 140 -8.67 2.66 -12.89
N ALA A 141 -7.99 3.78 -13.13
CA ALA A 141 -8.05 4.99 -12.31
C ALA A 141 -9.49 5.45 -12.00
N GLU A 142 -10.42 5.35 -12.95
CA GLU A 142 -11.82 5.73 -12.75
C GLU A 142 -12.54 4.84 -11.75
N ARG A 143 -12.21 3.53 -11.73
CA ARG A 143 -12.79 2.59 -10.75
C ARG A 143 -12.24 2.88 -9.36
N PHE A 144 -10.95 3.15 -9.23
CA PHE A 144 -10.35 3.60 -7.97
C PHE A 144 -10.98 4.90 -7.47
N LYS A 145 -11.20 5.88 -8.36
CA LYS A 145 -11.87 7.15 -8.03
C LYS A 145 -13.27 6.92 -7.46
N ALA A 146 -14.07 6.11 -8.14
CA ALA A 146 -15.44 5.81 -7.74
C ALA A 146 -15.50 5.07 -6.40
N LEU A 147 -14.72 4.00 -6.24
CA LEU A 147 -14.66 3.23 -4.99
C LEU A 147 -14.18 4.08 -3.82
N THR A 148 -13.09 4.84 -4.01
CA THR A 148 -12.54 5.73 -2.98
C THR A 148 -13.57 6.75 -2.53
N LYS A 149 -14.34 7.33 -3.46
CA LYS A 149 -15.41 8.28 -3.12
C LYS A 149 -16.50 7.62 -2.27
N ILE A 150 -16.97 6.44 -2.67
CA ILE A 150 -18.03 5.71 -1.95
C ILE A 150 -17.55 5.35 -0.53
N LEU A 151 -16.35 4.77 -0.41
CA LEU A 151 -15.80 4.31 0.87
C LEU A 151 -15.49 5.48 1.82
N CYS A 152 -14.90 6.58 1.34
CA CYS A 152 -14.66 7.76 2.17
C CYS A 152 -15.96 8.43 2.64
N LEU A 153 -17.02 8.42 1.82
CA LEU A 153 -18.33 8.91 2.26
C LEU A 153 -18.95 8.01 3.33
N ALA A 154 -18.81 6.69 3.20
CA ALA A 154 -19.22 5.72 4.22
C ALA A 154 -18.43 5.92 5.53
N ALA A 155 -17.13 6.15 5.45
CA ALA A 155 -16.28 6.42 6.61
C ALA A 155 -16.70 7.72 7.30
N LYS A 156 -16.91 8.81 6.55
CA LYS A 156 -17.40 10.09 7.08
C LYS A 156 -18.74 9.93 7.80
N LYS A 157 -19.67 9.18 7.19
CA LYS A 157 -20.98 8.90 7.80
C LYS A 157 -20.82 8.11 9.11
N CYS A 158 -20.04 7.04 9.11
CA CYS A 158 -19.75 6.23 10.28
C CYS A 158 -19.18 7.07 11.43
N MET A 159 -18.18 7.91 11.16
CA MET A 159 -17.56 8.74 12.20
C MET A 159 -18.52 9.80 12.74
N LYS A 160 -19.35 10.40 11.88
CA LYS A 160 -20.41 11.34 12.30
C LYS A 160 -21.41 10.69 13.25
N GLU A 161 -21.91 9.50 12.92
CA GLU A 161 -22.87 8.75 13.76
C GLU A 161 -22.26 8.38 15.12
N LYS A 162 -20.96 8.10 15.16
CA LYS A 162 -20.23 7.81 16.39
C LYS A 162 -19.76 9.06 17.16
N LYS A 163 -20.12 10.26 16.70
CA LYS A 163 -19.66 11.56 17.27
C LYS A 163 -18.13 11.65 17.36
N MET A 164 -17.44 11.14 16.34
CA MET A 164 -15.98 11.14 16.24
C MET A 164 -15.50 11.93 15.01
N HIS A 165 -14.32 12.53 15.11
CA HIS A 165 -13.68 13.16 13.95
C HIS A 165 -13.12 12.12 12.98
N LEU A 166 -13.29 12.37 11.68
CA LEU A 166 -12.65 11.57 10.64
C LEU A 166 -11.18 11.99 10.51
N ALA A 167 -10.26 11.04 10.68
CA ALA A 167 -8.84 11.31 10.55
C ALA A 167 -8.50 11.87 9.16
N PRO A 168 -7.55 12.82 9.04
CA PRO A 168 -7.21 13.45 7.76
C PRO A 168 -6.84 12.46 6.65
N TRP A 169 -6.13 11.37 6.98
CA TRP A 169 -5.75 10.33 6.01
C TRP A 169 -6.91 9.47 5.52
N ARG A 170 -8.08 9.52 6.17
CA ARG A 170 -9.30 8.85 5.71
C ARG A 170 -10.19 9.75 4.85
N LYS A 171 -9.83 11.02 4.68
CA LYS A 171 -10.55 11.95 3.81
C LYS A 171 -10.34 11.60 2.35
N TYR A 172 -11.36 11.89 1.53
CA TYR A 172 -11.35 11.58 0.10
C TYR A 172 -10.15 12.17 -0.64
N LYS A 173 -9.75 13.43 -0.36
CA LYS A 173 -8.57 14.05 -1.02
C LYS A 173 -7.27 13.31 -0.73
N TYR A 174 -7.06 12.85 0.51
CA TYR A 174 -5.85 12.10 0.87
C TYR A 174 -5.83 10.73 0.17
N MET A 175 -6.94 9.99 0.24
CA MET A 175 -7.04 8.68 -0.40
C MET A 175 -6.95 8.79 -1.93
N GLN A 176 -7.53 9.84 -2.52
CA GLN A 176 -7.41 10.12 -3.95
C GLN A 176 -5.95 10.34 -4.36
N ALA A 177 -5.15 11.07 -3.57
CA ALA A 177 -3.76 11.37 -3.88
C ALA A 177 -2.89 10.11 -4.01
N LYS A 178 -3.24 9.02 -3.33
CA LYS A 178 -2.52 7.74 -3.39
C LYS A 178 -2.40 7.18 -4.81
N TRP A 179 -3.51 7.14 -5.55
CA TRP A 179 -3.59 6.48 -6.86
C TRP A 179 -3.86 7.43 -8.02
N LEU A 180 -4.35 8.64 -7.75
CA LEU A 180 -4.80 9.60 -8.77
C LEU A 180 -4.03 10.94 -8.72
N GLY A 181 -3.07 11.07 -7.81
CA GLY A 181 -2.15 12.20 -7.74
C GLY A 181 -1.00 12.08 -8.73
N THR A 182 -0.14 13.10 -8.78
CA THR A 182 1.11 13.06 -9.52
C THR A 182 2.02 11.97 -8.95
N TYR A 183 2.70 11.23 -9.82
CA TYR A 183 3.55 10.11 -9.41
C TYR A 183 4.82 10.02 -10.25
N GLU A 184 5.86 9.45 -9.65
CA GLU A 184 7.06 8.98 -10.34
C GLU A 184 6.85 7.52 -10.74
N ARG A 185 7.24 7.15 -11.97
CA ARG A 185 7.20 5.78 -12.48
C ARG A 185 8.62 5.21 -12.53
N ARG A 186 8.80 3.97 -12.07
CA ARG A 186 10.10 3.27 -12.07
C ARG A 186 9.94 1.85 -12.59
N THR A 187 10.80 1.46 -13.52
CA THR A 187 10.97 0.07 -13.92
C THR A 187 12.01 -0.56 -12.99
N PRO A 188 11.69 -1.64 -12.25
CA PRO A 188 12.69 -2.35 -11.49
C PRO A 188 13.65 -3.06 -12.44
N ALA A 189 14.96 -2.84 -12.26
CA ALA A 189 15.97 -3.69 -12.85
C ALA A 189 16.01 -5.04 -12.10
N PRO A 190 16.29 -6.17 -12.77
CA PRO A 190 16.61 -7.43 -12.11
C PRO A 190 17.75 -7.20 -11.11
N LEU A 191 17.66 -7.84 -9.93
CA LEU A 191 18.81 -7.89 -9.03
C LEU A 191 19.91 -8.65 -9.77
N ALA A 192 21.01 -7.97 -10.10
CA ALA A 192 22.20 -8.67 -10.56
C ALA A 192 22.63 -9.62 -9.44
N VAL A 193 22.66 -10.93 -9.72
CA VAL A 193 23.32 -11.93 -8.88
C VAL A 193 24.82 -11.71 -9.06
N GLY A 194 25.31 -10.61 -8.50
CA GLY A 194 26.73 -10.30 -8.40
C GLY A 194 27.11 -10.51 -6.96
N TYR A 195 27.97 -11.51 -6.70
CA TYR A 195 28.84 -11.50 -5.53
C TYR A 195 29.59 -10.16 -5.56
N SER A 196 29.12 -9.18 -4.78
CA SER A 196 29.77 -7.90 -4.61
C SER A 196 30.02 -7.70 -3.14
N ASP A 197 31.26 -8.00 -2.76
CA ASP A 197 31.81 -7.90 -1.41
C ASP A 197 32.10 -6.42 -1.06
N ARG A 198 31.10 -5.56 -1.21
CA ARG A 198 31.19 -4.14 -0.86
C ARG A 198 30.02 -3.74 0.01
N GLN A 199 30.25 -3.88 1.31
CA GLN A 199 29.47 -3.26 2.38
C GLN A 199 29.25 -1.76 2.10
N PRO A 200 28.01 -1.27 2.11
CA PRO A 200 27.73 0.17 2.14
C PRO A 200 28.16 0.72 3.51
N LYS A 201 29.14 1.66 3.52
CA LYS A 201 29.50 2.42 4.72
C LYS A 201 28.24 3.08 5.31
N PRO A 202 27.92 2.86 6.61
CA PRO A 202 26.85 3.60 7.27
C PRO A 202 27.25 5.08 7.33
N LYS A 203 26.47 5.96 6.71
CA LYS A 203 26.50 7.39 7.04
C LYS A 203 25.77 7.53 8.37
N ALA A 204 26.54 7.72 9.45
CA ALA A 204 25.98 8.12 10.74
C ALA A 204 25.25 9.45 10.58
N SER A 205 24.02 9.52 11.08
CA SER A 205 23.29 10.77 11.25
C SER A 205 23.92 11.52 12.42
N MET A 206 24.32 12.77 12.22
CA MET A 206 24.94 13.61 13.27
C MET A 206 23.93 14.13 14.33
N LEU A 207 22.89 13.36 14.65
CA LEU A 207 21.87 13.74 15.64
C LEU A 207 21.71 12.73 16.78
N THR A 208 22.79 12.02 17.12
CA THR A 208 22.92 11.40 18.44
C THR A 208 24.09 12.09 19.14
N SER A 209 23.77 13.06 20.00
CA SER A 209 24.74 13.56 20.97
C SER A 209 25.18 12.39 21.83
N ASP A 210 26.47 12.10 21.80
CA ASP A 210 27.15 11.19 22.71
C ASP A 210 26.99 11.70 24.14
N LEU A 211 26.18 11.02 24.95
CA LEU A 211 26.29 11.08 26.41
C LEU A 211 26.98 9.81 26.87
N ARG A 212 28.31 9.84 26.83
CA ARG A 212 29.14 8.86 27.53
C ARG A 212 30.33 9.57 28.17
N GLU A 213 30.05 10.27 29.26
CA GLU A 213 31.08 10.67 30.22
C GLU A 213 30.84 9.94 31.55
N ASN A 214 31.85 9.15 31.92
CA ASN A 214 32.28 8.78 33.27
C ASN A 214 31.22 8.63 34.38
N LEU A 215 30.87 7.39 34.72
CA LEU A 215 30.38 7.05 36.06
C LEU A 215 31.21 5.87 36.62
N PRO A 216 31.75 5.97 37.85
CA PRO A 216 32.57 4.92 38.44
C PRO A 216 31.73 3.69 38.80
N ALA A 217 32.37 2.53 38.77
CA ALA A 217 31.77 1.23 39.05
C ALA A 217 31.11 1.19 40.44
N LEU A 218 29.78 1.20 40.47
CA LEU A 218 29.00 0.90 41.67
C LEU A 218 28.88 -0.62 41.80
N HIS A 219 29.67 -1.19 42.71
CA HIS A 219 29.43 -2.53 43.25
C HIS A 219 28.20 -2.47 44.17
N TYR A 220 27.14 -3.19 43.83
CA TYR A 220 26.02 -3.42 44.72
C TYR A 220 26.22 -4.74 45.46
N THR A 221 26.31 -4.66 46.79
CA THR A 221 26.25 -5.83 47.67
C THR A 221 24.77 -6.10 47.98
N ALA A 222 24.30 -7.30 47.70
CA ALA A 222 22.96 -7.73 48.08
C ALA A 222 22.90 -7.98 49.60
N VAL A 223 21.86 -7.47 50.26
CA VAL A 223 21.56 -7.77 51.67
C VAL A 223 20.37 -8.72 51.71
N GLU A 224 20.54 -9.87 52.37
CA GLU A 224 19.47 -10.82 52.64
C GLU A 224 18.49 -10.26 53.68
N VAL A 225 17.20 -10.44 53.43
CA VAL A 225 16.13 -10.13 54.37
C VAL A 225 15.70 -11.44 55.03
N VAL A 226 15.97 -11.56 56.34
CA VAL A 226 15.51 -12.67 57.17
C VAL A 226 14.11 -12.34 57.68
N TRP A 227 13.20 -13.32 57.60
CA TRP A 227 11.80 -13.24 58.02
C TRP A 227 11.64 -13.19 59.54
#